data_AF-A0A6N8KZC4-F1
#
_entry.id   AF-A0A6N8KZC4-F1
#
_cell.length_a   1.000
_cell.length_b   1.000
_cell.length_c   1.000
_cell.angle_alpha   90.00
_cell.angle_beta   90.00
_cell.angle_gamma   90.00
#
_symmetry.space_group_name_H-M   'P 1'
#
loop_
_entity.id
_entity.type
_entity.pdbx_description
1 polymer ?
#
loop_
_entity_poly.entity_id
_entity_poly.type
_entity_poly.pdbx_seq_one_letter_code
_entity_poly.pdbx_strand_id
1 'polypeptide(L)'
;MKNLTKLTFAILAFMLLFTACSKDEDDNTPQVVKEITAEELLEYIIIEEYVPKASAPAEFGDKPILTTTAIKKEIDIDKFFTTVTTPYGPHAVNFLQTIYDANTGITSLETKFGYYDLTRDASGQIVLLKSRHNDNSNLYISSHFDSQYLQLVKRTLSIYDDATYKKISGNGYYRFYSDERKWRYKANAQPVYGELTWYYEKLNNNIWYGQDGGTEKYNNLFIIIPKGNGWKGQHKDKDLLLISTMHKDYYKAIGDIGMYEVYDN
;
A
#
# COMPACT_ATOMS: atom_id res chain seq x y z
N MET A 1 8.42 35.60 -64.18
CA MET A 1 8.65 34.38 -63.38
C MET A 1 10.05 34.38 -62.74
N LYS A 2 10.35 35.27 -61.77
CA LYS A 2 11.65 35.28 -61.06
C LYS A 2 11.55 35.48 -59.53
N ASN A 3 10.36 35.74 -59.00
CA ASN A 3 10.17 36.01 -57.56
C ASN A 3 9.38 34.94 -56.82
N LEU A 4 8.76 33.97 -57.50
CA LEU A 4 7.99 32.89 -56.85
C LEU A 4 8.90 31.74 -56.37
N THR A 5 10.03 31.51 -57.04
CA THR A 5 11.02 30.46 -56.70
C THR A 5 11.92 30.83 -55.52
N LYS A 6 12.05 32.11 -55.16
CA LYS A 6 12.86 32.54 -54.00
C LYS A 6 12.11 32.37 -52.68
N LEU A 7 10.77 32.44 -52.68
CA LEU A 7 9.97 32.29 -51.48
C LEU A 7 9.88 30.82 -51.04
N THR A 8 9.87 29.87 -51.99
CA THR A 8 9.81 28.43 -51.69
C THR A 8 11.13 27.90 -51.12
N PHE A 9 12.28 28.45 -51.53
CA PHE A 9 13.59 28.07 -51.00
C PHE A 9 13.86 28.63 -49.59
N ALA A 10 13.28 29.78 -49.24
CA ALA A 10 13.42 30.35 -47.89
C ALA A 10 12.65 29.55 -46.83
N ILE A 11 11.52 28.93 -47.19
CA ILE A 11 10.69 28.14 -46.27
C ILE A 11 11.30 26.75 -46.01
N LEU A 12 11.93 26.14 -47.02
CA LEU A 12 12.65 24.86 -46.87
C LEU A 12 13.95 25.00 -46.06
N ALA A 13 14.66 26.13 -46.17
CA ALA A 13 15.84 26.41 -45.34
C ALA A 13 15.48 26.67 -43.87
N PHE A 14 14.31 27.24 -43.58
CA PHE A 14 13.85 27.45 -42.20
C PHE A 14 13.37 26.17 -41.51
N MET A 15 12.87 25.17 -42.25
CA MET A 15 12.57 23.85 -41.67
C MET A 15 13.83 22.99 -41.42
N LEU A 16 14.88 23.16 -42.23
CA LEU A 16 16.14 22.41 -42.08
C LEU A 16 17.07 22.99 -41.00
N LEU A 17 16.92 24.27 -40.65
CA LEU A 17 17.65 24.90 -39.53
C LEU A 17 17.15 24.46 -38.14
N PHE A 18 16.00 23.76 -38.04
CA PHE A 18 15.54 23.13 -36.80
C PHE A 18 15.87 21.63 -36.70
N THR A 19 16.64 21.08 -37.64
CA THR A 19 17.02 19.64 -37.62
C THR A 19 18.53 19.38 -37.73
N ALA A 20 19.38 20.40 -37.65
CA ALA A 20 20.83 20.22 -37.76
C ALA A 20 21.67 21.20 -36.91
N CYS A 21 21.39 21.24 -35.60
CA CYS A 21 22.25 21.69 -34.49
C CYS A 21 21.56 21.09 -33.25
N SER A 22 22.07 20.08 -32.54
CA SER A 22 23.35 20.06 -31.85
C SER A 22 23.86 18.63 -31.66
N LYS A 23 25.18 18.49 -31.66
CA LYS A 23 25.85 17.55 -30.77
C LYS A 23 25.86 18.18 -29.39
N ASP A 24 25.51 17.38 -28.38
CA ASP A 24 25.73 17.53 -26.95
C ASP A 24 25.45 18.92 -26.35
N GLU A 25 24.29 19.08 -25.70
CA GLU A 25 24.13 19.78 -24.41
C GLU A 25 22.65 19.77 -23.98
N ASP A 26 22.43 19.32 -22.74
CA ASP A 26 21.23 19.47 -21.92
C ASP A 26 19.88 18.94 -22.42
N ASP A 27 19.62 17.69 -22.04
CA ASP A 27 18.30 17.06 -21.90
C ASP A 27 17.50 17.69 -20.73
N ASN A 28 17.53 19.03 -20.60
CA ASN A 28 16.81 19.82 -19.59
C ASN A 28 15.53 20.44 -20.18
N THR A 29 14.77 19.67 -20.95
CA THR A 29 13.34 19.99 -21.03
C THR A 29 12.81 19.77 -19.62
N PRO A 30 12.25 20.76 -18.91
CA PRO A 30 11.68 20.50 -17.60
C PRO A 30 10.62 19.43 -17.78
N GLN A 31 10.87 18.23 -17.30
CA GLN A 31 9.80 17.25 -17.14
C GLN A 31 8.78 17.96 -16.26
N VAL A 32 7.64 18.33 -16.83
CA VAL A 32 6.52 18.83 -16.03
C VAL A 32 6.17 17.69 -15.11
N VAL A 33 6.56 17.81 -13.84
CA VAL A 33 6.30 16.80 -12.82
C VAL A 33 4.78 16.68 -12.78
N LYS A 34 4.26 15.54 -13.22
CA LYS A 34 2.82 15.29 -13.17
C LYS A 34 2.36 15.47 -11.73
N GLU A 35 1.33 16.27 -11.50
CA GLU A 35 0.80 16.42 -10.14
C GLU A 35 0.35 15.08 -9.57
N ILE A 36 0.49 14.91 -8.25
CA ILE A 36 -0.15 13.82 -7.52
C ILE A 36 -1.57 14.25 -7.16
N THR A 37 -2.57 13.47 -7.58
CA THR A 37 -3.99 13.74 -7.29
C THR A 37 -4.59 12.70 -6.36
N ALA A 38 -5.73 13.02 -5.74
CA ALA A 38 -6.44 12.08 -4.86
C ALA A 38 -6.96 10.85 -5.63
N GLU A 39 -7.35 11.03 -6.90
CA GLU A 39 -7.76 9.95 -7.80
C GLU A 39 -6.62 8.96 -8.06
N GLU A 40 -5.42 9.45 -8.35
CA GLU A 40 -4.26 8.58 -8.57
C GLU A 40 -3.92 7.79 -7.30
N LEU A 41 -4.09 8.40 -6.12
CA LEU A 41 -3.84 7.75 -4.84
C LEU A 41 -4.85 6.64 -4.48
N LEU A 42 -6.01 6.56 -5.15
CA LEU A 42 -6.93 5.42 -4.99
C LEU A 42 -6.30 4.09 -5.41
N GLU A 43 -5.32 4.16 -6.33
CA GLU A 43 -4.58 3.00 -6.83
C GLU A 43 -3.54 2.47 -5.83
N TYR A 44 -3.33 3.13 -4.69
CA TYR A 44 -2.26 2.77 -3.76
C TYR A 44 -2.77 2.41 -2.36
N ILE A 45 -1.98 1.61 -1.67
CA ILE A 45 -2.05 1.44 -0.21
C ILE A 45 -0.71 1.80 0.39
N ILE A 46 -0.73 2.42 1.55
CA ILE A 46 0.44 2.60 2.41
C ILE A 46 0.43 1.46 3.41
N ILE A 47 1.56 0.79 3.56
CA ILE A 47 1.76 -0.25 4.57
C ILE A 47 2.87 0.22 5.48
N GLU A 48 2.61 0.21 6.78
CA GLU A 48 3.59 0.62 7.79
C GLU A 48 3.76 -0.47 8.85
N GLU A 49 5.01 -0.84 9.07
CA GLU A 49 5.45 -1.76 10.10
C GLU A 49 5.88 -0.99 11.33
N TYR A 50 5.34 -1.39 12.47
CA TYR A 50 5.59 -0.81 13.78
C TYR A 50 6.21 -1.85 14.70
N VAL A 51 7.13 -1.44 15.56
CA VAL A 51 7.72 -2.27 16.62
C VAL A 51 7.52 -1.59 17.97
N PRO A 52 7.20 -2.33 19.04
CA PRO A 52 7.07 -1.75 20.38
C PRO A 52 8.32 -0.97 20.79
N LYS A 53 8.13 0.23 21.35
CA LYS A 53 9.19 1.03 21.97
C LYS A 53 9.79 0.24 23.14
N ALA A 54 11.05 0.51 23.48
CA ALA A 54 11.66 -0.06 24.69
C ALA A 54 10.90 0.32 25.98
N SER A 55 10.18 1.44 25.98
CA SER A 55 9.34 1.92 27.08
C SER A 55 7.90 1.40 27.05
N ALA A 56 7.52 0.62 26.03
CA ALA A 56 6.17 0.08 25.91
C ALA A 56 5.87 -0.92 27.05
N PRO A 57 4.64 -0.93 27.58
CA PRO A 57 4.18 -1.99 28.47
C PRO A 57 4.44 -3.38 27.89
N ALA A 58 4.92 -4.31 28.73
CA ALA A 58 5.25 -5.68 28.30
C ALA A 58 4.06 -6.44 27.69
N GLU A 59 2.82 -6.04 28.01
CA GLU A 59 1.61 -6.59 27.42
C GLU A 59 1.46 -6.32 25.92
N PHE A 60 2.18 -5.34 25.35
CA PHE A 60 2.26 -5.12 23.89
C PHE A 60 3.27 -6.04 23.20
N GLY A 61 4.01 -6.85 23.96
CA GLY A 61 4.99 -7.79 23.41
C GLY A 61 6.20 -7.08 22.80
N ASP A 62 6.91 -7.81 21.94
CA ASP A 62 8.20 -7.42 21.35
C ASP A 62 8.24 -7.65 19.83
N LYS A 63 7.09 -7.96 19.22
CA LYS A 63 6.96 -8.37 17.82
C LYS A 63 6.40 -7.26 16.94
N PRO A 64 6.79 -7.20 15.65
CA PRO A 64 6.28 -6.21 14.73
C PRO A 64 4.79 -6.40 14.46
N ILE A 65 4.09 -5.29 14.23
CA ILE A 65 2.70 -5.26 13.78
C ILE A 65 2.60 -4.47 12.46
N LEU A 66 1.61 -4.80 11.64
CA LEU A 66 1.30 -4.03 10.43
C LEU A 66 0.05 -3.18 10.60
N THR A 67 0.10 -2.01 9.96
CA THR A 67 -1.08 -1.19 9.67
C THR A 67 -1.13 -0.86 8.19
N THR A 68 -2.32 -0.56 7.69
CA THR A 68 -2.48 -0.04 6.33
C THR A 68 -3.24 1.26 6.33
N THR A 69 -2.86 2.19 5.45
CA THR A 69 -3.66 3.35 5.09
C THR A 69 -4.05 3.26 3.61
N ALA A 70 -5.34 3.36 3.32
CA ALA A 70 -5.84 3.43 1.94
C ALA A 70 -6.72 4.68 1.76
N ILE A 71 -6.68 5.27 0.56
CA ILE A 71 -7.63 6.33 0.18
C ILE A 71 -8.86 5.68 -0.47
N LYS A 72 -10.04 6.17 -0.10
CA LYS A 72 -11.33 5.76 -0.65
C LYS A 72 -12.08 6.98 -1.16
N LYS A 73 -12.96 6.77 -2.14
CA LYS A 73 -13.89 7.78 -2.65
C LYS A 73 -15.32 7.33 -2.36
N GLU A 74 -16.09 8.17 -1.69
CA GLU A 74 -17.53 7.96 -1.50
C GLU A 74 -18.28 8.58 -2.68
N ILE A 75 -19.01 7.74 -3.41
CA ILE A 75 -19.62 8.12 -4.69
C ILE A 75 -20.74 9.14 -4.47
N ASP A 76 -21.54 8.97 -3.42
CA ASP A 76 -22.75 9.76 -3.20
C ASP A 76 -22.47 11.24 -2.88
N ILE A 77 -21.30 11.53 -2.28
CA ILE A 77 -20.92 12.89 -1.89
C ILE A 77 -19.65 13.40 -2.58
N ASP A 78 -19.08 12.60 -3.49
CA ASP A 78 -17.86 12.90 -4.26
C ASP A 78 -16.66 13.33 -3.38
N LYS A 79 -16.51 12.71 -2.21
CA LYS A 79 -15.43 13.03 -1.26
C LYS A 79 -14.47 11.88 -1.07
N PHE A 80 -13.21 12.24 -0.84
CA PHE A 80 -12.15 11.32 -0.52
C PHE A 80 -11.95 11.19 0.98
N PHE A 81 -11.54 10.00 1.41
CA PHE A 81 -11.31 9.66 2.81
C PHE A 81 -10.06 8.79 2.94
N THR A 82 -9.40 8.90 4.08
CA THR A 82 -8.37 7.95 4.49
C THR A 82 -9.00 6.89 5.39
N THR A 83 -8.69 5.61 5.13
CA THR A 83 -9.04 4.50 6.00
C THR A 83 -7.77 3.87 6.53
N VAL A 84 -7.59 3.94 7.84
CA VAL A 84 -6.52 3.22 8.54
C VAL A 84 -7.06 1.91 9.10
N THR A 85 -6.36 0.82 8.85
CA THR A 85 -6.77 -0.54 9.26
C THR A 85 -5.64 -1.23 10.01
N THR A 86 -6.03 -1.88 11.10
CA THR A 86 -5.19 -2.79 11.89
C THR A 86 -5.85 -4.17 11.94
N PRO A 87 -5.26 -5.18 12.60
CA PRO A 87 -5.94 -6.45 12.83
C PRO A 87 -7.29 -6.36 13.56
N TYR A 88 -7.57 -5.29 14.33
CA TYR A 88 -8.90 -5.09 14.95
C TYR A 88 -9.94 -4.49 13.99
N GLY A 89 -9.56 -4.20 12.74
CA GLY A 89 -10.41 -3.60 11.73
C GLY A 89 -10.09 -2.12 11.46
N PRO A 90 -11.02 -1.39 10.82
CA PRO A 90 -10.82 0.03 10.50
C PRO A 90 -10.97 0.91 11.75
N HIS A 91 -9.98 1.77 12.03
CA HIS A 91 -9.96 2.64 13.24
C HIS A 91 -10.16 4.13 12.96
N ALA A 92 -9.91 4.56 11.73
CA ALA A 92 -9.95 5.96 11.36
C ALA A 92 -10.50 6.09 9.95
N VAL A 93 -11.69 6.69 9.84
CA VAL A 93 -12.23 7.21 8.58
C VAL A 93 -12.32 8.71 8.74
N ASN A 94 -11.40 9.43 8.12
CA ASN A 94 -11.41 10.89 8.10
C ASN A 94 -11.54 11.36 6.66
N PHE A 95 -12.20 12.50 6.44
CA PHE A 95 -12.09 13.19 5.17
C PHE A 95 -10.61 13.40 4.84
N LEU A 96 -10.27 13.20 3.57
CA LEU A 96 -8.91 13.35 3.09
C LEU A 96 -8.47 14.80 3.33
N GLN A 97 -7.45 14.95 4.17
CA GLN A 97 -6.76 16.20 4.40
C GLN A 97 -5.37 16.08 3.80
N THR A 98 -4.98 17.09 3.01
CA THR A 98 -3.73 17.07 2.25
C THR A 98 -3.00 18.40 2.35
N ILE A 99 -1.68 18.33 2.17
CA ILE A 99 -0.85 19.49 1.87
C ILE A 99 -0.58 19.46 0.36
N TYR A 100 -0.73 20.60 -0.30
CA TYR A 100 -0.64 20.74 -1.75
C TYR A 100 0.45 21.75 -2.14
N ASP A 101 1.19 21.41 -3.19
CA ASP A 101 2.11 22.28 -3.90
C ASP A 101 1.68 22.39 -5.36
N ALA A 102 1.72 23.60 -5.93
CA ALA A 102 1.21 23.87 -7.28
C ALA A 102 2.05 23.23 -8.42
N ASN A 103 3.25 22.75 -8.14
CA ASN A 103 4.12 22.12 -9.14
C ASN A 103 4.12 20.58 -9.02
N THR A 104 3.86 20.04 -7.83
CA THR A 104 3.92 18.60 -7.58
C THR A 104 2.59 17.96 -7.16
N GLY A 105 1.55 18.77 -6.93
CA GLY A 105 0.26 18.31 -6.43
C GLY A 105 0.27 18.02 -4.93
N ILE A 106 -0.40 16.94 -4.51
CA ILE A 106 -0.41 16.49 -3.12
C ILE A 106 1.00 16.07 -2.68
N THR A 107 1.52 16.75 -1.65
CA THR A 107 2.86 16.48 -1.07
C THR A 107 2.77 15.79 0.30
N SER A 108 1.61 15.85 0.96
CA SER A 108 1.39 15.11 2.21
C SER A 108 -0.07 14.70 2.39
N LEU A 109 -0.27 13.54 3.03
CA LEU A 109 -1.56 13.04 3.47
C LEU A 109 -1.64 13.07 4.99
N GLU A 110 -2.68 13.67 5.54
CA GLU A 110 -2.97 13.61 6.97
C GLU A 110 -3.84 12.39 7.31
N THR A 111 -3.47 11.69 8.38
CA THR A 111 -4.19 10.56 8.95
C THR A 111 -4.22 10.66 10.47
N LYS A 112 -5.01 9.81 11.13
CA LYS A 112 -5.00 9.76 12.61
C LYS A 112 -3.64 9.37 13.22
N PHE A 113 -2.79 8.68 12.48
CA PHE A 113 -1.43 8.35 12.95
C PHE A 113 -0.42 9.46 12.69
N GLY A 114 -0.76 10.45 11.85
CA GLY A 114 0.12 11.55 11.48
C GLY A 114 0.12 11.77 9.97
N TYR A 115 1.23 12.29 9.45
CA TYR A 115 1.37 12.64 8.04
C TYR A 115 2.23 11.62 7.28
N TYR A 116 1.87 11.37 6.03
CA TYR A 116 2.71 10.66 5.07
C TYR A 116 3.15 11.64 3.98
N ASP A 117 4.45 11.88 3.89
CA ASP A 117 5.02 12.78 2.89
C ASP A 117 5.29 12.00 1.60
N LEU A 118 4.85 12.55 0.47
CA LEU A 118 4.86 11.91 -0.85
C LEU A 118 5.64 12.77 -1.85
N THR A 119 6.23 12.12 -2.83
CA THR A 119 6.79 12.79 -4.02
C THR A 119 6.76 11.87 -5.22
N ARG A 120 7.25 12.33 -6.37
CA ARG A 120 7.56 11.46 -7.51
C ARG A 120 9.06 11.20 -7.60
N ASP A 121 9.42 9.97 -7.95
CA ASP A 121 10.79 9.66 -8.33
C ASP A 121 11.10 10.08 -9.78
N ALA A 122 12.35 9.88 -10.22
CA ALA A 122 12.80 10.23 -11.57
C ALA A 122 12.07 9.45 -12.69
N SER A 123 11.39 8.34 -12.37
CA SER A 123 10.57 7.57 -13.32
C SER A 123 9.12 8.06 -13.36
N GLY A 124 8.77 9.04 -12.53
CA GLY A 124 7.42 9.57 -12.38
C GLY A 124 6.51 8.72 -11.48
N GLN A 125 7.05 7.71 -10.77
CA GLN A 125 6.27 6.92 -9.82
C GLN A 125 6.12 7.66 -8.50
N ILE A 126 4.94 7.56 -7.89
CA ILE A 126 4.72 8.10 -6.55
C ILE A 126 5.50 7.25 -5.55
N VAL A 127 6.23 7.92 -4.66
CA VAL A 127 6.99 7.30 -3.57
C VAL A 127 6.70 7.98 -2.25
N LEU A 128 6.82 7.23 -1.15
CA LEU A 128 6.78 7.76 0.21
C LEU A 128 8.18 8.20 0.62
N LEU A 129 8.28 9.40 1.19
CA LEU A 129 9.54 9.92 1.74
C LEU A 129 9.71 9.53 3.21
N LYS A 130 8.67 9.76 4.02
CA LYS A 130 8.66 9.48 5.45
C LYS A 130 7.23 9.54 6.01
N SER A 131 7.05 8.91 7.17
CA SER A 131 5.94 9.23 8.06
C SER A 131 6.38 10.26 9.10
N ARG A 132 5.47 11.16 9.46
CA ARG A 132 5.60 12.10 10.58
C ARG A 132 4.46 11.80 11.54
N HIS A 133 4.72 11.02 12.57
CA HIS A 133 3.68 10.62 13.51
C HIS A 133 3.17 11.81 14.29
N ASN A 134 1.89 11.77 14.63
CA ASN A 134 1.29 12.74 15.52
C ASN A 134 1.54 12.27 16.96
N ASP A 135 2.51 12.88 17.64
CA ASP A 135 2.87 12.60 19.02
C ASP A 135 1.70 12.81 19.99
N ASN A 136 0.67 13.58 19.58
CA ASN A 136 -0.56 13.84 20.33
C ASN A 136 -1.74 12.94 19.92
N SER A 137 -1.51 11.91 19.09
CA SER A 137 -2.56 10.97 18.72
C SER A 137 -3.01 10.17 19.95
N ASN A 138 -4.32 10.03 20.14
CA ASN A 138 -4.90 9.23 21.21
C ASN A 138 -4.86 7.72 20.93
N LEU A 139 -4.16 7.30 19.87
CA LEU A 139 -4.05 5.91 19.47
C LEU A 139 -2.80 5.27 20.08
N TYR A 140 -2.98 4.12 20.74
CA TYR A 140 -1.91 3.40 21.43
C TYR A 140 -0.68 3.10 20.57
N ILE A 141 -0.87 2.90 19.26
CA ILE A 141 0.24 2.69 18.32
C ILE A 141 1.19 3.90 18.34
N SER A 142 0.69 5.12 18.23
CA SER A 142 1.52 6.34 18.18
C SER A 142 2.31 6.56 19.47
N SER A 143 1.75 6.19 20.63
CA SER A 143 2.42 6.40 21.92
C SER A 143 3.43 5.31 22.26
N HIS A 144 3.19 4.05 21.86
CA HIS A 144 3.96 2.89 22.33
C HIS A 144 4.76 2.15 21.26
N PHE A 145 4.67 2.54 20.00
CA PHE A 145 5.37 1.87 18.90
C PHE A 145 6.16 2.87 18.07
N ASP A 146 7.29 2.42 17.52
CA ASP A 146 8.10 3.14 16.56
C ASP A 146 7.84 2.58 15.15
N SER A 147 7.68 3.47 14.16
CA SER A 147 7.72 3.06 12.75
C SER A 147 9.10 2.52 12.41
N GLN A 148 9.14 1.34 11.80
CA GLN A 148 10.38 0.70 11.36
C GLN A 148 10.48 0.64 9.84
N TYR A 149 9.36 0.47 9.15
CA TYR A 149 9.35 0.36 7.70
C TYR A 149 8.05 0.86 7.11
N LEU A 150 8.17 1.56 5.99
CA LEU A 150 7.05 2.18 5.28
C LEU A 150 7.16 1.84 3.79
N GLN A 151 6.05 1.41 3.19
CA GLN A 151 6.00 1.07 1.77
C GLN A 151 4.70 1.57 1.14
N LEU A 152 4.83 2.23 0.00
CA LEU A 152 3.71 2.50 -0.90
C LEU A 152 3.60 1.33 -1.87
N VAL A 153 2.42 0.73 -1.93
CA VAL A 153 2.15 -0.43 -2.79
C VAL A 153 1.08 -0.05 -3.79
N LYS A 154 1.40 -0.21 -5.07
CA LYS A 154 0.39 -0.09 -6.13
C LYS A 154 -0.51 -1.32 -6.08
N ARG A 155 -1.81 -1.07 -5.94
CA ARG A 155 -2.85 -2.09 -5.92
C ARG A 155 -3.07 -2.64 -7.32
N THR A 156 -3.75 -3.77 -7.38
CA THR A 156 -4.32 -4.28 -8.63
C THR A 156 -5.83 -4.42 -8.48
N LEU A 157 -6.51 -4.55 -9.60
CA LEU A 157 -7.93 -4.87 -9.66
C LEU A 157 -8.18 -6.39 -9.50
N SER A 158 -7.13 -7.22 -9.51
CA SER A 158 -7.22 -8.66 -9.30
C SER A 158 -7.94 -9.00 -7.99
N ILE A 159 -8.77 -10.04 -8.02
CA ILE A 159 -9.48 -10.58 -6.87
C ILE A 159 -8.62 -11.71 -6.30
N TYR A 160 -8.22 -11.59 -5.03
CA TYR A 160 -7.27 -12.50 -4.37
C TYR A 160 -7.89 -13.36 -3.26
N ASP A 161 -9.19 -13.21 -3.01
CA ASP A 161 -9.90 -13.80 -1.88
C ASP A 161 -10.62 -15.13 -2.16
N ASP A 162 -10.19 -15.86 -3.19
CA ASP A 162 -10.54 -17.27 -3.41
C ASP A 162 -9.28 -18.06 -3.78
N ALA A 163 -8.35 -18.13 -2.82
CA ALA A 163 -7.04 -18.71 -3.04
C ALA A 163 -6.51 -19.42 -1.78
N THR A 164 -5.57 -20.34 -2.00
CA THR A 164 -4.74 -20.91 -0.95
C THR A 164 -3.39 -20.22 -0.98
N TYR A 165 -2.86 -19.92 0.20
CA TYR A 165 -1.56 -19.29 0.39
C TYR A 165 -0.69 -20.18 1.27
N LYS A 166 0.53 -20.47 0.80
CA LYS A 166 1.52 -21.25 1.56
C LYS A 166 2.59 -20.31 2.10
N LYS A 167 3.02 -20.56 3.34
CA LYS A 167 4.08 -19.78 3.98
C LYS A 167 5.38 -19.95 3.21
N ILE A 168 6.06 -18.85 2.90
CA ILE A 168 7.32 -18.87 2.16
C ILE A 168 8.43 -19.55 2.97
N SER A 169 8.46 -19.31 4.28
CA SER A 169 9.42 -19.94 5.19
C SER A 169 8.70 -20.61 6.37
N GLY A 170 8.98 -21.89 6.55
CA GLY A 170 8.34 -22.75 7.55
C GLY A 170 7.02 -23.37 7.07
N ASN A 171 6.18 -23.72 8.04
CA ASN A 171 4.90 -24.38 7.82
C ASN A 171 3.75 -23.39 7.97
N GLY A 172 2.68 -23.59 7.21
CA GLY A 172 1.47 -22.80 7.32
C GLY A 172 0.76 -22.62 6.00
N TYR A 173 -0.56 -22.80 6.03
CA TYR A 173 -1.45 -22.60 4.91
C TYR A 173 -2.64 -21.77 5.35
N TYR A 174 -2.93 -20.72 4.60
CA TYR A 174 -4.18 -19.99 4.68
C TYR A 174 -5.02 -20.32 3.45
N ARG A 175 -6.33 -20.43 3.61
CA ARG A 175 -7.26 -20.51 2.49
C ARG A 175 -8.42 -19.57 2.73
N PHE A 176 -8.82 -18.88 1.67
CA PHE A 176 -9.94 -17.95 1.63
C PHE A 176 -10.99 -18.44 0.64
N TYR A 177 -12.24 -18.09 0.90
CA TYR A 177 -13.38 -18.34 0.03
C TYR A 177 -14.29 -17.12 0.04
N SER A 178 -14.35 -16.45 -1.12
CA SER A 178 -14.95 -15.13 -1.27
C SER A 178 -16.46 -15.11 -1.06
N ASP A 179 -17.17 -16.12 -1.54
CA ASP A 179 -18.64 -16.12 -1.59
C ASP A 179 -19.27 -16.07 -0.21
N GLU A 180 -18.66 -16.75 0.77
CA GLU A 180 -19.11 -16.75 2.16
C GLU A 180 -18.23 -15.91 3.09
N ARG A 181 -17.20 -15.25 2.54
CA ARG A 181 -16.15 -14.53 3.28
C ARG A 181 -15.55 -15.38 4.40
N LYS A 182 -15.22 -16.64 4.07
CA LYS A 182 -14.69 -17.60 5.02
C LYS A 182 -13.23 -17.89 4.80
N TRP A 183 -12.52 -18.16 5.88
CA TRP A 183 -11.11 -18.51 5.86
C TRP A 183 -10.75 -19.55 6.90
N ARG A 184 -9.54 -20.12 6.76
CA ARG A 184 -8.93 -21.00 7.75
C ARG A 184 -7.42 -20.98 7.64
N TYR A 185 -6.76 -21.10 8.80
CA TYR A 185 -5.34 -21.45 8.89
C TYR A 185 -5.14 -22.91 9.31
N LYS A 186 -4.16 -23.57 8.71
CA LYS A 186 -3.63 -24.87 9.16
C LYS A 186 -2.11 -24.88 9.02
N ALA A 187 -1.42 -25.35 10.05
CA ALA A 187 0.04 -25.43 10.03
C ALA A 187 0.56 -26.44 8.99
N ASN A 188 -0.03 -27.64 8.95
CA ASN A 188 0.62 -28.80 8.32
C ASN A 188 -0.03 -29.29 7.02
N ALA A 189 -1.16 -28.71 6.61
CA ALA A 189 -1.86 -29.12 5.40
C ALA A 189 -2.73 -27.97 4.88
N GLN A 190 -2.99 -27.96 3.58
CA GLN A 190 -3.96 -27.05 2.98
C GLN A 190 -5.35 -27.25 3.61
N PRO A 191 -6.06 -26.17 4.00
CA PRO A 191 -7.46 -26.26 4.38
C PRO A 191 -8.35 -26.68 3.20
N VAL A 192 -9.31 -27.56 3.46
CA VAL A 192 -10.37 -27.90 2.48
C VAL A 192 -11.59 -27.01 2.68
N TYR A 193 -12.45 -26.88 1.65
CA TYR A 193 -13.62 -25.99 1.70
C TYR A 193 -14.52 -26.24 2.91
N GLY A 194 -14.75 -27.51 3.29
CA GLY A 194 -15.55 -27.86 4.47
C GLY A 194 -14.95 -27.44 5.82
N GLU A 195 -13.68 -27.03 5.87
CA GLU A 195 -13.00 -26.56 7.08
C GLU A 195 -13.03 -25.02 7.23
N LEU A 196 -13.41 -24.30 6.16
CA LEU A 196 -13.48 -22.85 6.16
C LEU A 196 -14.67 -22.41 7.00
N THR A 197 -14.38 -21.91 8.20
CA THR A 197 -15.38 -21.66 9.25
C THR A 197 -15.20 -20.31 9.93
N TRP A 198 -14.09 -19.61 9.69
CA TRP A 198 -13.81 -18.31 10.28
C TRP A 198 -14.19 -17.22 9.29
N TYR A 199 -14.74 -16.12 9.79
CA TYR A 199 -15.19 -15.02 8.94
C TYR A 199 -14.11 -13.95 8.81
N TYR A 200 -14.05 -13.31 7.65
CA TYR A 200 -13.28 -12.10 7.44
C TYR A 200 -14.14 -11.04 6.78
N GLU A 201 -13.77 -9.78 6.97
CA GLU A 201 -14.33 -8.65 6.25
C GLU A 201 -13.34 -8.13 5.21
N LYS A 202 -13.89 -7.76 4.06
CA LYS A 202 -13.12 -7.25 2.92
C LYS A 202 -13.25 -5.75 2.84
N LEU A 203 -12.13 -5.03 3.04
CA LEU A 203 -12.09 -3.59 2.85
C LEU A 203 -11.89 -3.21 1.39
N ASN A 204 -11.08 -3.99 0.68
CA ASN A 204 -10.85 -3.92 -0.75
C ASN A 204 -10.17 -5.20 -1.25
N ASN A 205 -9.82 -5.27 -2.54
CA ASN A 205 -9.19 -6.46 -3.13
C ASN A 205 -7.81 -6.85 -2.56
N ASN A 206 -7.16 -5.94 -1.83
CA ASN A 206 -5.84 -6.15 -1.26
C ASN A 206 -5.84 -6.25 0.27
N ILE A 207 -6.93 -5.86 0.95
CA ILE A 207 -6.95 -5.76 2.41
C ILE A 207 -8.21 -6.43 2.97
N TRP A 208 -7.97 -7.40 3.85
CA TRP A 208 -9.00 -8.07 4.65
C TRP A 208 -8.60 -8.05 6.12
N TYR A 209 -9.59 -8.17 7.01
CA TYR A 209 -9.34 -8.38 8.42
C TYR A 209 -10.33 -9.38 8.98
N GLY A 210 -9.96 -10.10 10.03
CA GLY A 210 -10.86 -11.10 10.62
C GLY A 210 -10.30 -11.70 11.90
N GLN A 211 -11.20 -12.24 12.70
CA GLN A 211 -10.85 -12.96 13.92
C GLN A 211 -10.87 -14.46 13.64
N ASP A 212 -9.87 -15.19 14.13
CA ASP A 212 -9.92 -16.65 14.07
C ASP A 212 -10.97 -17.21 15.04
N GLY A 213 -11.49 -18.38 14.73
CA GLY A 213 -12.41 -19.12 15.60
C GLY A 213 -11.71 -20.15 16.48
N GLY A 214 -10.42 -19.97 16.78
CA GLY A 214 -9.71 -20.75 17.79
C GLY A 214 -10.13 -20.36 19.20
N THR A 215 -9.54 -21.02 20.21
CA THR A 215 -9.79 -20.69 21.63
C THR A 215 -9.37 -19.26 21.96
N GLU A 216 -8.22 -18.84 21.43
CA GLU A 216 -7.60 -17.54 21.71
C GLU A 216 -8.22 -16.40 20.90
N LYS A 217 -8.87 -16.72 19.77
CA LYS A 217 -9.59 -15.77 18.91
C LYS A 217 -8.71 -14.60 18.47
N TYR A 218 -7.57 -14.89 17.83
CA TYR A 218 -6.64 -13.84 17.42
C TYR A 218 -7.23 -12.99 16.29
N ASN A 219 -6.88 -11.72 16.31
CA ASN A 219 -7.24 -10.76 15.27
C ASN A 219 -6.17 -10.76 14.19
N ASN A 220 -6.58 -10.71 12.92
CA ASN A 220 -5.70 -10.85 11.78
C ASN A 220 -5.94 -9.72 10.79
N LEU A 221 -4.85 -9.12 10.31
CA LEU A 221 -4.83 -8.26 9.13
C LEU A 221 -4.14 -9.02 8.01
N PHE A 222 -4.80 -9.07 6.86
CA PHE A 222 -4.35 -9.76 5.66
C PHE A 222 -4.13 -8.71 4.57
N ILE A 223 -2.92 -8.66 4.00
CA ILE A 223 -2.53 -7.63 3.02
C ILE A 223 -1.89 -8.29 1.82
N ILE A 224 -2.49 -8.12 0.64
CA ILE A 224 -1.91 -8.56 -0.63
C ILE A 224 -0.94 -7.51 -1.16
N ILE A 225 0.27 -7.97 -1.43
CA ILE A 225 1.32 -7.26 -2.14
C ILE A 225 1.39 -7.83 -3.56
N PRO A 226 0.91 -7.08 -4.58
CA PRO A 226 0.95 -7.58 -5.94
C PRO A 226 2.40 -7.74 -6.44
N LYS A 227 2.60 -8.71 -7.34
CA LYS A 227 3.86 -8.90 -8.07
C LYS A 227 4.38 -7.57 -8.64
N GLY A 228 5.70 -7.40 -8.59
CA GLY A 228 6.41 -6.18 -8.98
C GLY A 228 6.76 -5.30 -7.78
N ASN A 229 5.93 -5.31 -6.72
CA ASN A 229 6.20 -4.55 -5.50
C ASN A 229 7.20 -5.29 -4.59
N GLY A 230 6.88 -6.54 -4.22
CA GLY A 230 7.57 -7.30 -3.18
C GLY A 230 7.43 -6.67 -1.78
N TRP A 231 7.86 -7.37 -0.73
CA TRP A 231 7.89 -6.83 0.63
C TRP A 231 9.32 -6.56 1.06
N LYS A 232 9.63 -5.33 1.50
CA LYS A 232 11.01 -4.90 1.81
C LYS A 232 11.98 -5.18 0.66
N GLY A 233 11.48 -5.08 -0.57
CA GLY A 233 12.22 -5.36 -1.80
C GLY A 233 12.42 -6.84 -2.15
N GLN A 234 11.97 -7.78 -1.32
CA GLN A 234 12.09 -9.22 -1.55
C GLN A 234 10.87 -9.80 -2.28
N HIS A 235 11.07 -10.92 -2.99
CA HIS A 235 10.02 -11.66 -3.71
C HIS A 235 9.19 -10.84 -4.70
N LYS A 236 9.81 -9.88 -5.39
CA LYS A 236 9.14 -9.02 -6.38
C LYS A 236 8.56 -9.79 -7.57
N ASP A 237 8.99 -11.02 -7.80
CA ASP A 237 8.55 -11.90 -8.86
C ASP A 237 7.22 -12.61 -8.57
N LYS A 238 6.66 -12.44 -7.36
CA LYS A 238 5.46 -13.15 -6.87
C LYS A 238 4.41 -12.20 -6.28
N ASP A 239 3.16 -12.61 -6.29
CA ASP A 239 2.12 -12.04 -5.43
C ASP A 239 2.29 -12.60 -4.02
N LEU A 240 2.26 -11.72 -3.01
CA LEU A 240 2.43 -12.08 -1.61
C LEU A 240 1.20 -11.76 -0.80
N LEU A 241 0.93 -12.59 0.20
CA LEU A 241 0.04 -12.29 1.31
C LEU A 241 0.88 -12.06 2.57
N LEU A 242 0.79 -10.85 3.12
CA LEU A 242 1.29 -10.52 4.45
C LEU A 242 0.20 -10.73 5.49
N ILE A 243 0.58 -11.27 6.64
CA ILE A 243 -0.34 -11.53 7.75
C ILE A 243 0.26 -10.99 9.05
N SER A 244 -0.49 -10.09 9.68
CA SER A 244 -0.22 -9.58 11.02
C SER A 244 -1.28 -10.12 11.98
N THR A 245 -0.88 -11.01 12.89
CA THR A 245 -1.77 -11.67 13.85
C THR A 245 -1.52 -11.14 15.26
N MET A 246 -2.59 -10.76 15.95
CA MET A 246 -2.53 -10.08 17.24
C MET A 246 -3.48 -10.68 18.27
N HIS A 247 -3.11 -10.53 19.54
CA HIS A 247 -3.99 -10.85 20.66
C HIS A 247 -5.22 -9.94 20.66
N LYS A 248 -6.35 -10.45 21.16
CA LYS A 248 -7.64 -9.74 21.13
C LYS A 248 -7.71 -8.49 22.02
N ASP A 249 -6.93 -8.46 23.11
CA ASP A 249 -7.08 -7.44 24.17
C ASP A 249 -5.95 -6.40 24.21
N TYR A 250 -4.83 -6.63 23.52
CA TYR A 250 -3.64 -5.77 23.58
C TYR A 250 -2.98 -5.77 22.21
N TYR A 251 -2.32 -4.66 21.82
CA TYR A 251 -1.58 -4.51 20.55
C TYR A 251 -0.35 -5.46 20.42
N LYS A 252 -0.47 -6.67 20.94
CA LYS A 252 0.53 -7.72 21.02
C LYS A 252 0.46 -8.62 19.81
N ALA A 253 1.48 -8.55 18.96
CA ALA A 253 1.66 -9.55 17.92
C ALA A 253 1.96 -10.92 18.53
N ILE A 254 1.38 -11.97 17.93
CA ILE A 254 1.59 -13.37 18.34
C ILE A 254 2.90 -13.93 17.77
N GLY A 255 3.43 -13.30 16.72
CA GLY A 255 4.70 -13.66 16.10
C GLY A 255 5.13 -12.61 15.09
N ASP A 256 6.22 -12.88 14.38
CA ASP A 256 6.68 -12.01 13.31
C ASP A 256 5.66 -11.96 12.15
N ILE A 257 5.76 -10.94 11.31
CA ILE A 257 4.90 -10.79 10.13
C ILE A 257 5.04 -12.01 9.22
N GLY A 258 3.93 -12.71 9.01
CA GLY A 258 3.90 -13.87 8.15
C GLY A 258 3.87 -13.45 6.68
N MET A 259 4.66 -14.13 5.85
CA MET A 259 4.72 -13.90 4.40
C MET A 259 4.41 -15.21 3.66
N TYR A 260 3.42 -15.14 2.78
CA TYR A 260 2.85 -16.29 2.09
C TYR A 260 2.77 -15.98 0.59
N GLU A 261 2.83 -17.02 -0.23
CA GLU A 261 2.64 -16.93 -1.68
C GLU A 261 1.40 -17.73 -2.09
N VAL A 262 0.80 -17.35 -3.23
CA VAL A 262 -0.28 -18.14 -3.83
C VAL A 262 0.24 -19.55 -4.08
N TYR A 263 -0.55 -20.53 -3.65
CA TYR A 263 -0.23 -21.94 -3.75
C TYR A 263 -1.21 -22.60 -4.71
N ASP A 264 -0.75 -22.78 -5.94
CA ASP A 264 -1.44 -23.54 -6.97
C ASP A 264 -1.04 -25.02 -6.84
N ASN A 265 -2.03 -25.89 -6.70
CA ASN A 265 -1.84 -27.36 -6.70
C ASN A 265 -1.66 -27.90 -8.11
#